data_AF-A0A9P6G0N7-F1
#
_entry.id   AF-A0A9P6G0N7-F1
#
_cell.length_a   1.000
_cell.length_b   1.000
_cell.length_c   1.000
_cell.angle_alpha   90.00
_cell.angle_beta   90.00
_cell.angle_gamma   90.00
#
_symmetry.space_group_name_H-M   'P 1'
#
loop_
_entity.id
_entity.type
_entity.pdbx_description
1 polymer ?
#
loop_
_entity_poly.entity_id
_entity_poly.type
_entity_poly.pdbx_seq_one_letter_code
_entity_poly.pdbx_strand_id
1 'polypeptide(L)'
;MSIKSTLPLARQICSSPWTTIKVPRSELDLSTTLKCGQSFRWQRRQSSPESSPVWSCVLDQRLWYLQETLDGLQFKTYRTLPAAELDQIGSKGGNLVTKKSQDTPLDDAQQDVDRDIAFLRDYFQLQVPLTELYEKWSQQDRNFKTKAANFPGVRILRQDPVENLFCFICSSNNNISRISQMVMNLCREYGTQISIPEESGNTSDEIYYGFPTVSALAQDGVEETLRRLGFGYRAKYISSSAKYIEAMENGDEWLHGLRKLPYESAHEALLALSGVGPKVADCICLMSLDKSEAIPVDTHVWQIAIRDYKFRFEGKVPKTMSSGVYKAVSKHFVDLFGEYSGWAHSVLFAADLRVIEGRTVPESSSTIVSVVKEENVELLVPIKSEDVNADSGTKPAGRRSREQKRRPANEKNLIKVQTGDPTPQGPIDTTEENGFRRSKRLRTKTEGV
;
A
#
# COMPACT_ATOMS: atom_id res chain seq x y z
N MET A 1 -3.29 14.19 -36.29
CA MET A 1 -2.87 15.47 -35.69
C MET A 1 -2.94 15.30 -34.17
N SER A 2 -1.97 15.82 -33.41
CA SER A 2 -1.95 15.66 -31.94
C SER A 2 -2.51 16.91 -31.27
N ILE A 3 -3.74 16.82 -30.75
CA ILE A 3 -4.31 17.87 -29.90
C ILE A 3 -3.88 17.56 -28.47
N LYS A 4 -2.69 18.02 -28.08
CA LYS A 4 -2.36 18.18 -26.66
C LYS A 4 -3.19 19.35 -26.13
N SER A 5 -4.32 19.05 -25.49
CA SER A 5 -5.10 20.06 -24.77
C SER A 5 -4.19 20.75 -23.74
N THR A 6 -3.97 22.05 -23.95
CA THR A 6 -3.10 22.82 -23.06
C THR A 6 -3.91 23.20 -21.83
N LEU A 7 -3.92 22.32 -20.82
CA LEU A 7 -4.49 22.63 -19.52
C LEU A 7 -3.87 23.93 -18.98
N PRO A 8 -4.67 24.83 -18.36
CA PRO A 8 -4.16 26.10 -17.87
C PRO A 8 -3.12 25.85 -16.78
N LEU A 9 -1.91 26.37 -16.99
CA LEU A 9 -0.79 26.20 -16.07
C LEU A 9 -1.13 26.88 -14.74
N ALA A 10 -1.38 26.10 -13.69
CA ALA A 10 -1.66 26.63 -12.36
C ALA A 10 -0.43 27.42 -11.85
N ARG A 11 -0.64 28.70 -11.54
CA ARG A 11 0.42 29.72 -11.68
C ARG A 11 0.94 30.33 -10.38
N GLN A 12 0.56 29.79 -9.23
CA GLN A 12 1.16 30.16 -7.95
C GLN A 12 1.34 28.92 -7.07
N ILE A 13 2.54 28.81 -6.51
CA ILE A 13 2.95 27.70 -5.66
C ILE A 13 3.36 28.32 -4.32
N CYS A 14 2.64 27.99 -3.26
CA CYS A 14 2.96 28.50 -1.93
C CYS A 14 3.74 27.44 -1.17
N SER A 15 4.87 27.82 -0.54
CA SER A 15 5.65 26.92 0.31
C SER A 15 5.59 27.37 1.76
N SER A 16 5.19 26.49 2.68
CA SER A 16 5.18 26.80 4.11
C SER A 16 6.62 26.94 4.66
N PRO A 17 6.85 27.67 5.77
CA PRO A 17 8.07 27.48 6.56
C PRO A 17 8.09 26.07 7.18
N TRP A 18 9.28 25.61 7.58
CA TRP A 18 9.40 24.38 8.39
C TRP A 18 8.65 24.58 9.72
N THR A 19 7.62 23.76 9.92
CA THR A 19 6.70 23.84 11.07
C THR A 19 6.80 22.57 11.90
N THR A 20 6.80 22.69 13.23
CA THR A 20 6.99 21.55 14.14
C THR A 20 5.68 21.14 14.82
N ILE A 21 5.25 19.90 14.59
CA ILE A 21 4.25 19.22 15.41
C ILE A 21 4.98 18.51 16.55
N LYS A 22 4.72 18.94 17.79
CA LYS A 22 5.27 18.28 18.99
C LYS A 22 4.66 16.88 19.14
N VAL A 23 5.47 15.87 18.85
CA VAL A 23 5.16 14.44 19.02
C VAL A 23 6.47 13.70 19.36
N PRO A 24 6.55 12.96 20.48
CA PRO A 24 7.76 12.22 20.84
C PRO A 24 7.91 10.95 20.00
N ARG A 25 9.13 10.41 19.92
CA ARG A 25 9.41 9.18 19.16
C ARG A 25 8.69 7.92 19.70
N SER A 26 8.22 7.95 20.94
CA SER A 26 7.33 6.90 21.48
C SER A 26 5.98 6.86 20.77
N GLU A 27 5.48 8.03 20.33
CA GLU A 27 4.22 8.19 19.61
C GLU A 27 4.37 8.11 18.09
N LEU A 28 5.51 8.50 17.50
CA LEU A 28 5.74 8.41 16.06
C LEU A 28 7.22 8.18 15.72
N ASP A 29 7.51 7.10 14.99
CA ASP A 29 8.77 6.82 14.31
C ASP A 29 8.50 6.79 12.79
N LEU A 30 8.87 7.86 12.06
CA LEU A 30 8.63 7.93 10.61
C LEU A 30 9.37 6.81 9.89
N SER A 31 10.61 6.51 10.31
CA SER A 31 11.45 5.55 9.60
C SER A 31 10.89 4.12 9.58
N THR A 32 10.06 3.75 10.55
CA THR A 32 9.35 2.48 10.59
C THR A 32 7.96 2.61 9.99
N THR A 33 7.19 3.61 10.42
CA THR A 33 5.81 3.84 9.97
C THR A 33 5.73 3.99 8.45
N LEU A 34 6.62 4.79 7.84
CA LEU A 34 6.63 5.04 6.39
C LEU A 34 7.30 3.94 5.55
N LYS A 35 7.84 2.88 6.16
CA LYS A 35 8.51 1.77 5.44
C LYS A 35 7.98 0.37 5.73
N CYS A 36 7.16 0.16 6.75
CA CYS A 36 6.57 -1.14 7.08
C CYS A 36 5.43 -1.58 6.12
N GLY A 37 5.48 -1.17 4.84
CA GLY A 37 4.56 -1.64 3.80
C GLY A 37 3.13 -1.10 3.86
N GLN A 38 2.86 -0.06 4.66
CA GLN A 38 1.53 0.58 4.73
C GLN A 38 1.26 1.53 3.56
N SER A 39 2.27 2.33 3.20
CA SER A 39 2.26 3.25 2.07
C SER A 39 3.47 2.96 1.19
N PHE A 40 3.36 3.26 -0.11
CA PHE A 40 4.37 2.94 -1.12
C PHE A 40 4.95 4.18 -1.82
N ARG A 41 4.52 5.38 -1.43
CA ARG A 41 4.83 6.66 -2.10
C ARG A 41 5.87 7.53 -1.39
N TRP A 42 6.11 7.30 -0.11
CA TRP A 42 7.09 8.04 0.70
C TRP A 42 8.53 7.72 0.29
N GLN A 43 9.23 8.72 -0.24
CA GLN A 43 10.64 8.62 -0.64
C GLN A 43 11.54 9.20 0.44
N ARG A 44 12.49 8.41 0.96
CA ARG A 44 13.50 8.85 1.93
C ARG A 44 14.75 9.35 1.19
N ARG A 45 15.06 10.64 1.30
CA ARG A 45 16.34 11.22 0.90
C ARG A 45 17.19 11.55 2.14
N GLN A 46 18.51 11.60 1.96
CA GLN A 46 19.47 11.93 3.02
C GLN A 46 20.74 12.44 2.32
N SER A 47 21.16 13.68 2.60
CA SER A 47 22.19 14.38 1.81
C SER A 47 23.62 14.03 2.25
N SER A 48 23.83 13.78 3.54
CA SER A 48 25.04 13.20 4.12
C SER A 48 24.69 12.17 5.20
N PRO A 49 25.59 11.25 5.57
CA PRO A 49 25.34 10.31 6.67
C PRO A 49 24.97 10.98 8.00
N GLU A 50 25.50 12.19 8.28
CA GLU A 50 25.16 12.94 9.49
C GLU A 50 23.82 13.70 9.40
N SER A 51 23.34 14.00 8.19
CA SER A 51 22.07 14.73 8.01
C SER A 51 20.86 13.88 8.40
N SER A 52 19.87 14.49 9.07
CA SER A 52 18.56 13.85 9.30
C SER A 52 17.89 13.48 7.97
N PRO A 53 17.26 12.30 7.86
CA PRO A 53 16.58 11.91 6.64
C PRO A 53 15.29 12.70 6.43
N VAL A 54 15.13 13.23 5.22
CA VAL A 54 13.91 13.92 4.78
C VAL A 54 13.08 12.98 3.94
N TRP A 55 11.78 12.94 4.21
CA TRP A 55 10.79 12.11 3.54
C TRP A 55 9.91 12.97 2.66
N SER A 56 9.78 12.65 1.37
CA SER A 56 8.90 13.37 0.44
C SER A 56 7.77 12.49 -0.10
N CYS A 57 6.56 13.04 -0.19
CA CYS A 57 5.38 12.39 -0.80
C CYS A 57 4.38 13.44 -1.30
N VAL A 58 3.58 13.10 -2.31
CA VAL A 58 2.41 13.90 -2.69
C VAL A 58 1.16 13.32 -2.02
N LEU A 59 0.45 14.12 -1.24
CA LEU A 59 -0.82 13.79 -0.57
C LEU A 59 -1.73 15.02 -0.61
N ASP A 60 -3.04 14.85 -0.80
CA ASP A 60 -4.00 15.97 -0.97
C ASP A 60 -3.58 16.96 -2.09
N GLN A 61 -2.99 16.45 -3.18
CA GLN A 61 -2.41 17.27 -4.26
C GLN A 61 -1.32 18.29 -3.83
N ARG A 62 -0.77 18.14 -2.62
CA ARG A 62 0.36 18.92 -2.09
C ARG A 62 1.60 18.05 -2.01
N LEU A 63 2.77 18.63 -2.25
CA LEU A 63 4.05 17.98 -2.02
C LEU A 63 4.53 18.25 -0.58
N TRP A 64 4.50 17.20 0.23
CA TRP A 64 4.96 17.21 1.62
C TRP A 64 6.43 16.79 1.71
N TYR A 65 7.18 17.48 2.58
CA TYR A 65 8.48 17.08 3.09
C TYR A 65 8.38 16.95 4.62
N LEU A 66 8.79 15.81 5.18
CA LEU A 66 8.80 15.54 6.62
C LEU A 66 10.21 15.19 7.11
N GLN A 67 10.55 15.57 8.34
CA GLN A 67 11.75 15.09 9.03
C GLN A 67 11.51 14.93 10.54
N GLU A 68 12.22 13.99 11.15
CA GLU A 68 12.20 13.76 12.60
C GLU A 68 13.28 14.64 13.27
N THR A 69 12.90 15.30 14.37
CA THR A 69 13.77 16.16 15.18
C THR A 69 13.58 15.86 16.66
N LEU A 70 14.44 16.40 17.53
CA LEU A 70 14.29 16.25 18.99
C LEU A 70 13.01 16.92 19.52
N ASP A 71 12.54 17.97 18.85
CA ASP A 71 11.29 18.69 19.17
C ASP A 71 10.03 18.04 18.57
N GLY A 72 10.19 16.98 17.76
CA GLY A 72 9.12 16.19 17.16
C GLY A 72 9.15 16.16 15.63
N LEU A 73 7.97 16.06 15.03
CA LEU A 73 7.77 15.98 13.58
C LEU A 73 7.86 17.39 12.97
N GLN A 74 8.87 17.64 12.15
CA GLN A 74 8.91 18.84 11.31
C GLN A 74 8.35 18.55 9.91
N PHE A 75 7.58 19.49 9.38
CA PHE A 75 7.05 19.42 8.02
C PHE A 75 7.24 20.73 7.25
N LYS A 76 7.33 20.62 5.94
CA LYS A 76 7.17 21.69 4.96
C LYS A 76 6.27 21.18 3.84
N THR A 77 5.36 21.99 3.31
CA THR A 77 4.52 21.61 2.17
C THR A 77 4.60 22.63 1.04
N TYR A 78 4.32 22.16 -0.19
CA TYR A 78 4.15 22.97 -1.38
C TYR A 78 2.78 22.66 -2.00
N ARG A 79 1.92 23.67 -2.11
CA ARG A 79 0.58 23.55 -2.72
C ARG A 79 0.52 24.27 -4.07
N THR A 80 -0.23 23.70 -5.01
CA THR A 80 -0.58 24.34 -6.28
C THR A 80 -1.97 24.98 -6.14
N LEU A 81 -2.09 26.30 -6.30
CA LEU A 81 -3.39 26.98 -6.13
C LEU A 81 -4.32 26.79 -7.35
N PRO A 82 -5.63 26.51 -7.15
CA PRO A 82 -6.63 26.52 -8.22
C PRO A 82 -6.75 27.88 -8.91
N ALA A 83 -7.07 27.90 -10.21
CA ALA A 83 -7.17 29.14 -10.99
C ALA A 83 -8.16 30.17 -10.38
N ALA A 84 -9.28 29.72 -9.83
CA ALA A 84 -10.28 30.59 -9.18
C ALA A 84 -9.79 31.28 -7.89
N GLU A 85 -8.72 30.77 -7.26
CA GLU A 85 -8.03 31.45 -6.15
C GLU A 85 -7.01 32.46 -6.70
N LEU A 86 -6.33 32.12 -7.80
CA LEU A 86 -5.41 33.03 -8.50
C LEU A 86 -6.12 34.29 -9.00
N ASP A 87 -7.34 34.19 -9.51
CA ASP A 87 -8.12 35.34 -9.99
C ASP A 87 -8.53 36.30 -8.86
N GLN A 88 -8.81 35.77 -7.66
CA GLN A 88 -9.08 36.56 -6.46
C GLN A 88 -7.83 37.28 -5.94
N ILE A 89 -6.66 36.64 -6.04
CA ILE A 89 -5.36 37.24 -5.72
C ILE A 89 -5.00 38.33 -6.75
N GLY A 90 -5.14 38.01 -8.05
CA GLY A 90 -4.80 38.90 -9.17
C GLY A 90 -5.67 40.15 -9.28
N SER A 91 -6.90 40.10 -8.76
CA SER A 91 -7.79 41.26 -8.67
C SER A 91 -7.27 42.37 -7.73
N LYS A 92 -6.30 42.06 -6.85
CA LYS A 92 -5.54 43.06 -6.06
C LYS A 92 -4.21 43.34 -6.78
N GLY A 93 -4.31 44.11 -7.87
CA GLY A 93 -3.32 44.18 -8.94
C GLY A 93 -1.88 44.51 -8.54
N GLY A 94 -0.94 43.76 -9.12
CA GLY A 94 0.51 43.92 -9.05
C GLY A 94 1.20 42.90 -9.97
N ASN A 95 2.41 43.19 -10.45
CA ASN A 95 3.12 42.30 -11.39
C ASN A 95 3.38 40.91 -10.80
N LEU A 96 3.51 39.90 -11.68
CA LEU A 96 3.91 38.54 -11.31
C LEU A 96 5.32 38.55 -10.69
N VAL A 97 5.36 38.51 -9.37
CA VAL A 97 6.54 38.26 -8.54
C VAL A 97 6.22 37.07 -7.66
N THR A 98 7.21 36.23 -7.34
CA THR A 98 7.10 35.21 -6.30
C THR A 98 6.81 35.90 -4.95
N LYS A 99 5.52 36.03 -4.60
CA LYS A 99 5.09 36.57 -3.30
C LYS A 99 5.73 35.73 -2.21
N LYS A 100 6.72 36.32 -1.53
CA LYS A 100 7.26 35.79 -0.28
C LYS A 100 6.12 35.69 0.73
N SER A 101 6.24 34.76 1.67
CA SER A 101 5.28 34.51 2.76
C SER A 101 5.19 35.65 3.80
N GLN A 102 5.52 36.88 3.41
CA GLN A 102 5.39 38.13 4.17
C GLN A 102 4.23 39.00 3.65
N ASP A 103 3.75 38.80 2.41
CA ASP A 103 2.66 39.57 1.78
C ASP A 103 1.30 38.83 1.81
N THR A 104 1.17 37.79 2.64
CA THR A 104 -0.09 37.12 2.98
C THR A 104 -0.60 37.73 4.29
N PRO A 105 -1.90 38.01 4.46
CA PRO A 105 -2.45 38.36 5.77
C PRO A 105 -2.08 37.29 6.81
N LEU A 106 -1.66 37.72 8.01
CA LEU A 106 -1.14 36.80 9.03
C LEU A 106 -2.16 35.73 9.44
N ASP A 107 -3.44 36.11 9.49
CA ASP A 107 -4.55 35.22 9.85
C ASP A 107 -4.73 34.10 8.79
N ASP A 108 -4.72 34.45 7.49
CA ASP A 108 -4.81 33.49 6.39
C ASP A 108 -3.63 32.50 6.42
N ALA A 109 -2.42 33.02 6.65
CA ALA A 109 -1.19 32.21 6.70
C ALA A 109 -1.14 31.28 7.93
N GLN A 110 -1.66 31.71 9.08
CA GLN A 110 -1.79 30.85 10.26
C GLN A 110 -2.88 29.78 10.04
N GLN A 111 -4.02 30.15 9.46
CA GLN A 111 -5.10 29.20 9.16
C GLN A 111 -4.67 28.13 8.14
N ASP A 112 -3.77 28.46 7.22
CA ASP A 112 -3.12 27.48 6.34
C ASP A 112 -2.27 26.47 7.10
N VAL A 113 -1.40 26.96 7.99
CA VAL A 113 -0.54 26.11 8.83
C VAL A 113 -1.38 25.23 9.76
N ASP A 114 -2.46 25.75 10.34
CA ASP A 114 -3.37 24.98 11.20
C ASP A 114 -4.11 23.88 10.43
N ARG A 115 -4.49 24.14 9.16
CA ARG A 115 -5.05 23.12 8.26
C ARG A 115 -4.02 22.04 7.91
N ASP A 116 -2.77 22.41 7.62
CA ASP A 116 -1.70 21.45 7.34
C ASP A 116 -1.35 20.61 8.59
N ILE A 117 -1.35 21.21 9.79
CA ILE A 117 -1.21 20.50 11.06
C ILE A 117 -2.38 19.52 11.25
N ALA A 118 -3.62 19.95 11.03
CA ALA A 118 -4.79 19.08 11.16
C ALA A 118 -4.72 17.88 10.21
N PHE A 119 -4.32 18.10 8.95
CA PHE A 119 -4.13 17.04 7.97
C PHE A 119 -3.09 16.01 8.42
N LEU A 120 -1.91 16.45 8.88
CA LEU A 120 -0.88 15.52 9.36
C LEU A 120 -1.27 14.83 10.67
N ARG A 121 -2.02 15.49 11.55
CA ARG A 121 -2.56 14.84 12.76
C ARG A 121 -3.56 13.74 12.42
N ASP A 122 -4.41 13.93 11.41
CA ASP A 122 -5.34 12.90 10.94
C ASP A 122 -4.61 11.76 10.21
N TYR A 123 -3.74 12.08 9.23
CA TYR A 123 -3.00 11.09 8.44
C TYR A 123 -2.11 10.18 9.29
N PHE A 124 -1.47 10.72 10.33
CA PHE A 124 -0.72 9.92 11.32
C PHE A 124 -1.57 9.47 12.52
N GLN A 125 -2.85 9.85 12.62
CA GLN A 125 -3.77 9.53 13.71
C GLN A 125 -3.25 9.91 15.12
N LEU A 126 -2.64 11.09 15.25
CA LEU A 126 -1.94 11.59 16.45
C LEU A 126 -2.88 11.95 17.64
N GLN A 127 -4.18 11.68 17.52
CA GLN A 127 -5.17 11.72 18.59
C GLN A 127 -5.30 10.41 19.37
N VAL A 128 -4.85 9.28 18.81
CA VAL A 128 -4.87 7.97 19.48
C VAL A 128 -3.62 7.86 20.37
N PRO A 129 -3.71 7.57 21.69
CA PRO A 129 -2.53 7.49 22.56
C PRO A 129 -1.76 6.19 22.33
N LEU A 130 -0.68 6.22 21.53
CA LEU A 130 0.03 5.01 21.14
C LEU A 130 0.77 4.38 22.32
N THR A 131 1.33 5.19 23.22
CA THR A 131 2.08 4.72 24.38
C THR A 131 1.18 3.92 25.33
N GLU A 132 -0.06 4.37 25.57
CA GLU A 132 -1.05 3.64 26.38
C GLU A 132 -1.45 2.31 25.73
N LEU A 133 -1.62 2.28 24.41
CA LEU A 133 -1.87 1.04 23.66
C LEU A 133 -0.67 0.09 23.76
N TYR A 134 0.56 0.60 23.60
CA TYR A 134 1.80 -0.18 23.74
C TYR A 134 1.94 -0.78 25.14
N GLU A 135 1.59 -0.03 26.20
CA GLU A 135 1.57 -0.54 27.57
C GLU A 135 0.52 -1.64 27.75
N LYS A 136 -0.71 -1.42 27.30
CA LYS A 136 -1.81 -2.40 27.34
C LYS A 136 -1.43 -3.72 26.64
N TRP A 137 -0.97 -3.65 25.39
CA TRP A 137 -0.54 -4.84 24.64
C TRP A 137 0.68 -5.51 25.26
N SER A 138 1.60 -4.75 25.87
CA SER A 138 2.75 -5.29 26.59
C SER A 138 2.40 -5.96 27.93
N GLN A 139 1.23 -5.65 28.50
CA GLN A 139 0.68 -6.36 29.66
C GLN A 139 -0.05 -7.64 29.22
N GLN A 140 -0.72 -7.61 28.06
CA GLN A 140 -1.45 -8.74 27.47
C GLN A 140 -0.51 -9.81 26.87
N ASP A 141 0.59 -9.41 26.22
CA ASP A 141 1.50 -10.34 25.54
C ASP A 141 2.99 -10.02 25.76
N ARG A 142 3.72 -11.07 26.18
CA ARG A 142 5.18 -11.04 26.37
C ARG A 142 5.94 -10.96 25.04
N ASN A 143 5.45 -11.55 23.95
CA ASN A 143 6.11 -11.46 22.65
C ASN A 143 6.06 -10.01 22.13
N PHE A 144 4.87 -9.40 22.10
CA PHE A 144 4.66 -7.99 21.82
C PHE A 144 5.57 -7.11 22.67
N LYS A 145 5.57 -7.26 24.01
CA LYS A 145 6.45 -6.49 24.91
C LYS A 145 7.94 -6.57 24.52
N THR A 146 8.38 -7.74 24.08
CA THR A 146 9.79 -7.98 23.68
C THR A 146 10.11 -7.33 22.33
N LYS A 147 9.16 -7.31 21.38
CA LYS A 147 9.34 -6.64 20.08
C LYS A 147 9.23 -5.12 20.22
N ALA A 148 8.16 -4.63 20.85
CA ALA A 148 7.79 -3.22 20.93
C ALA A 148 8.89 -2.32 21.49
N ALA A 149 9.70 -2.81 22.44
CA ALA A 149 10.85 -2.10 22.99
C ALA A 149 11.86 -1.58 21.93
N ASN A 150 11.93 -2.24 20.76
CA ASN A 150 12.82 -1.89 19.66
C ASN A 150 12.10 -1.26 18.46
N PHE A 151 10.77 -1.13 18.56
CA PHE A 151 9.87 -0.62 17.53
C PHE A 151 8.85 0.35 18.16
N PRO A 152 9.28 1.43 18.86
CA PRO A 152 8.39 2.48 19.33
C PRO A 152 7.78 3.26 18.15
N GLY A 153 6.68 3.99 18.39
CA GLY A 153 6.15 4.96 17.43
C GLY A 153 5.61 4.38 16.11
N VAL A 154 5.33 3.07 16.03
CA VAL A 154 4.76 2.45 14.81
C VAL A 154 3.26 2.70 14.79
N ARG A 155 2.84 3.66 13.96
CA ARG A 155 1.43 4.04 13.83
C ARG A 155 0.77 3.37 12.64
N ILE A 156 -0.56 3.32 12.61
CA ILE A 156 -1.30 3.08 11.37
C ILE A 156 -1.55 4.42 10.67
N LEU A 157 -1.21 4.49 9.39
CA LEU A 157 -1.53 5.64 8.54
C LEU A 157 -3.02 5.62 8.16
N ARG A 158 -3.69 6.76 8.29
CA ARG A 158 -5.06 6.98 7.78
C ARG A 158 -4.98 7.51 6.36
N GLN A 159 -4.77 6.60 5.42
CA GLN A 159 -4.58 6.97 4.02
C GLN A 159 -5.92 7.27 3.32
N ASP A 160 -5.82 7.95 2.19
CA ASP A 160 -6.91 8.08 1.25
C ASP A 160 -7.38 6.68 0.76
N PRO A 161 -8.70 6.37 0.75
CA PRO A 161 -9.20 5.06 0.31
C PRO A 161 -8.87 4.72 -1.15
N VAL A 162 -8.88 5.70 -2.06
CA VAL A 162 -8.62 5.46 -3.50
C VAL A 162 -7.15 5.12 -3.73
N GLU A 163 -6.22 5.93 -3.20
CA GLU A 163 -4.79 5.62 -3.22
C GLU A 163 -4.50 4.26 -2.57
N ASN A 164 -5.09 4.00 -1.40
CA ASN A 164 -4.87 2.77 -0.65
C ASN A 164 -5.34 1.53 -1.42
N LEU A 165 -6.56 1.55 -1.96
CA LEU A 165 -7.13 0.47 -2.78
C LEU A 165 -6.21 0.09 -3.93
N PHE A 166 -5.84 1.05 -4.78
CA PHE A 166 -5.05 0.77 -5.97
C PHE A 166 -3.59 0.40 -5.63
N CYS A 167 -3.03 0.96 -4.55
CA CYS A 167 -1.75 0.51 -3.98
C CYS A 167 -1.81 -0.97 -3.53
N PHE A 168 -2.83 -1.38 -2.78
CA PHE A 168 -2.93 -2.76 -2.30
C PHE A 168 -3.35 -3.77 -3.38
N ILE A 169 -4.08 -3.35 -4.43
CA ILE A 169 -4.20 -4.14 -5.67
C ILE A 169 -2.80 -4.41 -6.27
N CYS A 170 -1.93 -3.39 -6.37
CA CYS A 170 -0.54 -3.58 -6.82
C CYS A 170 0.29 -4.49 -5.89
N SER A 171 -0.06 -4.60 -4.61
CA SER A 171 0.66 -5.42 -3.61
C SER A 171 0.49 -6.94 -3.77
N SER A 172 -0.60 -7.39 -4.39
CA SER A 172 -0.95 -8.81 -4.54
C SER A 172 0.20 -9.64 -5.13
N ASN A 173 0.74 -10.60 -4.37
CA ASN A 173 1.88 -11.45 -4.76
C ASN A 173 3.05 -10.63 -5.37
N ASN A 174 3.62 -9.72 -4.59
CA ASN A 174 4.62 -8.74 -5.01
C ASN A 174 5.57 -8.38 -3.85
N ASN A 175 6.60 -7.54 -4.07
CA ASN A 175 7.50 -7.05 -3.01
C ASN A 175 7.50 -5.51 -2.95
N ILE A 176 7.78 -4.94 -1.75
CA ILE A 176 7.65 -3.51 -1.45
C ILE A 176 8.36 -2.62 -2.49
N SER A 177 9.59 -2.97 -2.89
CA SER A 177 10.35 -2.21 -3.90
C SER A 177 9.64 -2.15 -5.25
N ARG A 178 9.16 -3.28 -5.77
CA ARG A 178 8.41 -3.33 -7.04
C ARG A 178 7.02 -2.67 -6.90
N ILE A 179 6.37 -2.76 -5.74
CA ILE A 179 5.07 -2.09 -5.51
C ILE A 179 5.27 -0.57 -5.59
N SER A 180 6.26 -0.01 -4.90
CA SER A 180 6.58 1.43 -4.98
C SER A 180 6.91 1.87 -6.40
N GLN A 181 7.68 1.08 -7.18
CA GLN A 181 7.93 1.38 -8.59
C GLN A 181 6.65 1.40 -9.44
N MET A 182 5.75 0.42 -9.23
CA MET A 182 4.47 0.37 -9.93
C MET A 182 3.58 1.57 -9.56
N VAL A 183 3.45 1.90 -8.26
CA VAL A 183 2.65 3.04 -7.78
C VAL A 183 3.20 4.36 -8.31
N MET A 184 4.52 4.57 -8.29
CA MET A 184 5.13 5.78 -8.86
C MET A 184 4.92 5.90 -10.38
N ASN A 185 4.91 4.78 -11.11
CA ASN A 185 4.57 4.77 -12.54
C ASN A 185 3.08 5.04 -12.78
N LEU A 186 2.18 4.53 -11.93
CA LEU A 186 0.74 4.80 -11.96
C LEU A 186 0.46 6.31 -11.82
N CYS A 187 1.14 6.96 -10.86
CA CYS A 187 1.03 8.40 -10.63
C CYS A 187 1.62 9.22 -11.78
N ARG A 188 2.73 8.80 -12.40
CA ARG A 188 3.32 9.52 -13.55
C ARG A 188 2.43 9.47 -14.80
N GLU A 189 1.76 8.36 -15.04
CA GLU A 189 0.95 8.15 -16.26
C GLU A 189 -0.43 8.81 -16.16
N TYR A 190 -1.09 8.78 -15.00
CA TYR A 190 -2.49 9.22 -14.82
C TYR A 190 -2.71 10.24 -13.70
N GLY A 191 -1.69 10.62 -12.92
CA GLY A 191 -1.79 11.56 -11.82
C GLY A 191 -1.62 13.01 -12.27
N THR A 192 -2.23 13.96 -11.55
CA THR A 192 -2.06 15.39 -11.82
C THR A 192 -0.63 15.82 -11.52
N GLN A 193 0.06 16.47 -12.46
CA GLN A 193 1.39 17.04 -12.19
C GLN A 193 1.31 18.12 -11.10
N ILE A 194 2.20 18.04 -10.10
CA ILE A 194 2.36 19.06 -9.05
C ILE A 194 3.50 19.98 -9.45
N SER A 195 3.27 21.29 -9.41
CA SER A 195 4.29 22.29 -9.71
C SER A 195 5.07 22.67 -8.44
N ILE A 196 6.39 22.80 -8.57
CA ILE A 196 7.31 23.21 -7.50
C ILE A 196 8.14 24.44 -7.95
N PRO A 197 8.56 25.35 -7.04
CA PRO A 197 9.33 26.53 -7.43
C PRO A 197 10.78 26.15 -7.75
N GLU A 198 11.39 26.76 -8.77
CA GLU A 198 12.81 26.56 -9.11
C GLU A 198 13.74 26.96 -7.93
N GLU A 199 13.34 27.96 -7.15
CA GLU A 199 14.02 28.41 -5.92
C GLU A 199 14.01 27.37 -4.77
N SER A 200 13.32 26.22 -4.91
CA SER A 200 13.18 25.24 -3.82
C SER A 200 14.43 24.42 -3.50
N GLY A 201 15.52 24.61 -4.25
CA GLY A 201 16.75 23.81 -4.15
C GLY A 201 16.72 22.48 -4.93
N ASN A 202 15.62 22.17 -5.62
CA ASN A 202 15.58 21.07 -6.58
C ASN A 202 16.31 21.49 -7.87
N THR A 203 17.61 21.24 -7.95
CA THR A 203 18.45 21.48 -9.13
C THR A 203 18.28 20.38 -10.20
N SER A 204 17.09 19.81 -10.34
CA SER A 204 16.80 18.66 -11.19
C SER A 204 15.36 18.68 -11.70
N ASP A 205 15.11 18.07 -12.86
CA ASP A 205 13.81 17.93 -13.52
C ASP A 205 12.84 16.97 -12.80
N GLU A 206 12.83 16.99 -11.46
CA GLU A 206 12.07 16.05 -10.65
C GLU A 206 10.59 16.47 -10.56
N ILE A 207 9.81 16.00 -11.54
CA ILE A 207 8.37 16.22 -11.61
C ILE A 207 7.64 15.31 -10.61
N TYR A 208 6.82 15.93 -9.77
CA TYR A 208 5.94 15.27 -8.81
C TYR A 208 4.53 15.12 -9.37
N TYR A 209 3.79 14.10 -8.92
CA TYR A 209 2.46 13.77 -9.39
C TYR A 209 1.54 13.41 -8.22
N GLY A 210 0.28 13.85 -8.28
CA GLY A 210 -0.82 13.36 -7.43
C GLY A 210 -1.12 11.88 -7.64
N PHE A 211 -2.03 11.33 -6.84
CA PHE A 211 -2.60 10.04 -7.16
C PHE A 211 -3.62 10.20 -8.31
N PRO A 212 -3.80 9.22 -9.21
CA PRO A 212 -4.85 9.28 -10.22
C PRO A 212 -6.25 9.21 -9.60
N THR A 213 -7.21 9.96 -10.14
CA THR A 213 -8.63 9.80 -9.78
C THR A 213 -9.20 8.49 -10.31
N VAL A 214 -10.31 8.03 -9.74
CA VAL A 214 -11.03 6.85 -10.26
C VAL A 214 -11.38 7.03 -11.74
N SER A 215 -11.93 8.19 -12.11
CA SER A 215 -12.27 8.53 -13.49
C SER A 215 -11.09 8.45 -14.46
N ALA A 216 -9.89 8.85 -14.04
CA ALA A 216 -8.67 8.72 -14.87
C ALA A 216 -8.26 7.24 -15.08
N LEU A 217 -8.47 6.38 -14.08
CA LEU A 217 -8.20 4.93 -14.17
C LEU A 217 -9.34 4.14 -14.83
N ALA A 218 -10.53 4.72 -14.92
CA ALA A 218 -11.71 4.13 -15.54
C ALA A 218 -11.76 4.32 -17.07
N GLN A 219 -10.85 5.11 -17.66
CA GLN A 219 -10.80 5.35 -19.11
C GLN A 219 -10.50 4.07 -19.92
N ASP A 220 -10.85 4.10 -21.22
CA ASP A 220 -10.46 3.05 -22.16
C ASP A 220 -8.96 3.12 -22.50
N GLY A 221 -8.35 1.95 -22.76
CA GLY A 221 -6.91 1.83 -23.01
C GLY A 221 -6.03 1.78 -21.74
N VAL A 222 -6.61 1.92 -20.55
CA VAL A 222 -5.86 1.91 -19.27
C VAL A 222 -5.25 0.53 -19.00
N GLU A 223 -6.00 -0.56 -19.19
CA GLU A 223 -5.46 -1.92 -19.00
C GLU A 223 -4.27 -2.19 -19.94
N GLU A 224 -4.40 -1.89 -21.23
CA GLU A 224 -3.37 -2.08 -22.24
C GLU A 224 -2.10 -1.29 -21.90
N THR A 225 -2.28 -0.07 -21.40
CA THR A 225 -1.17 0.82 -21.02
C THR A 225 -0.48 0.35 -19.74
N LEU A 226 -1.21 -0.04 -18.71
CA LEU A 226 -0.65 -0.64 -17.50
C LEU A 226 0.03 -2.00 -17.78
N ARG A 227 -0.44 -2.77 -18.77
CA ARG A 227 0.25 -3.97 -19.27
C ARG A 227 1.61 -3.61 -19.88
N ARG A 228 1.70 -2.57 -20.72
CA ARG A 228 2.98 -2.05 -21.27
C ARG A 228 3.92 -1.55 -20.16
N LEU A 229 3.37 -0.93 -19.10
CA LEU A 229 4.12 -0.47 -17.92
C LEU A 229 4.47 -1.59 -16.90
N GLY A 230 4.26 -2.87 -17.23
CA GLY A 230 4.78 -3.99 -16.43
C GLY A 230 3.92 -4.42 -15.22
N PHE A 231 2.67 -3.95 -15.12
CA PHE A 231 1.75 -4.33 -14.03
C PHE A 231 1.29 -5.79 -14.12
N GLY A 232 1.37 -6.39 -15.32
CA GLY A 232 0.97 -7.77 -15.58
C GLY A 232 -0.55 -7.95 -15.49
N TYR A 233 -1.00 -9.01 -14.82
CA TYR A 233 -2.44 -9.27 -14.62
C TYR A 233 -3.16 -8.18 -13.82
N ARG A 234 -2.44 -7.44 -12.96
CA ARG A 234 -3.01 -6.39 -12.10
C ARG A 234 -3.49 -5.16 -12.87
N ALA A 235 -3.05 -4.99 -14.12
CA ALA A 235 -3.58 -3.98 -15.02
C ALA A 235 -5.10 -4.10 -15.19
N LYS A 236 -5.61 -5.35 -15.34
CA LYS A 236 -7.04 -5.63 -15.40
C LYS A 236 -7.74 -5.29 -14.10
N TYR A 237 -7.14 -5.65 -12.97
CA TYR A 237 -7.69 -5.40 -11.63
C TYR A 237 -7.88 -3.90 -11.35
N ILE A 238 -6.91 -3.08 -11.73
CA ILE A 238 -6.99 -1.62 -11.62
C ILE A 238 -8.11 -1.08 -12.52
N SER A 239 -8.07 -1.31 -13.84
CA SER A 239 -9.05 -0.73 -14.77
C SER A 239 -10.48 -1.25 -14.50
N SER A 240 -10.64 -2.54 -14.17
CA SER A 240 -11.96 -3.12 -13.84
C SER A 240 -12.53 -2.56 -12.53
N SER A 241 -11.71 -2.37 -11.50
CA SER A 241 -12.16 -1.80 -10.22
C SER A 241 -12.46 -0.31 -10.34
N ALA A 242 -11.65 0.44 -11.12
CA ALA A 242 -11.94 1.83 -11.42
C ALA A 242 -13.27 1.98 -12.17
N LYS A 243 -13.50 1.20 -13.23
CA LYS A 243 -14.79 1.18 -13.96
C LYS A 243 -15.99 0.73 -13.12
N TYR A 244 -15.77 -0.12 -12.12
CA TYR A 244 -16.82 -0.53 -11.17
C TYR A 244 -17.19 0.61 -10.20
N ILE A 245 -16.20 1.35 -9.70
CA ILE A 245 -16.42 2.48 -8.77
C ILE A 245 -16.99 3.69 -9.52
N GLU A 246 -16.50 4.00 -10.71
CA GLU A 246 -17.03 5.05 -11.60
C GLU A 246 -18.53 4.82 -11.95
N ALA A 247 -18.98 3.56 -11.93
CA ALA A 247 -20.37 3.18 -12.19
C ALA A 247 -21.27 3.17 -10.93
N MET A 248 -20.74 3.50 -9.75
CA MET A 248 -21.55 3.72 -8.54
C MET A 248 -22.28 5.06 -8.60
N GLU A 249 -23.45 5.14 -7.98
CA GLU A 249 -24.30 6.36 -7.92
C GLU A 249 -23.56 7.61 -7.41
N ASN A 250 -22.54 7.42 -6.55
CA ASN A 250 -21.72 8.48 -5.98
C ASN A 250 -20.23 8.38 -6.40
N GLY A 251 -19.88 7.61 -7.43
CA GLY A 251 -18.48 7.46 -7.88
C GLY A 251 -17.53 6.97 -6.77
N ASP A 252 -16.41 7.67 -6.58
CA ASP A 252 -15.41 7.37 -5.55
C ASP A 252 -15.88 7.64 -4.12
N GLU A 253 -16.82 8.56 -3.87
CA GLU A 253 -17.44 8.77 -2.54
C GLU A 253 -18.13 7.51 -1.99
N TRP A 254 -18.47 6.52 -2.82
CA TRP A 254 -18.85 5.18 -2.34
C TRP A 254 -17.76 4.54 -1.46
N LEU A 255 -16.50 4.64 -1.89
CA LEU A 255 -15.34 4.06 -1.21
C LEU A 255 -15.01 4.83 0.08
N HIS A 256 -15.11 6.17 0.06
CA HIS A 256 -15.02 7.00 1.27
C HIS A 256 -16.17 6.71 2.26
N GLY A 257 -17.37 6.43 1.74
CA GLY A 257 -18.54 6.04 2.51
C GLY A 257 -18.34 4.78 3.36
N LEU A 258 -17.49 3.83 2.93
CA LEU A 258 -17.22 2.58 3.66
C LEU A 258 -16.62 2.83 5.07
N ARG A 259 -15.99 3.99 5.31
CA ARG A 259 -15.55 4.41 6.67
C ARG A 259 -16.69 4.35 7.69
N LYS A 260 -17.91 4.69 7.28
CA LYS A 260 -19.11 4.80 8.12
C LYS A 260 -19.78 3.44 8.41
N LEU A 261 -19.34 2.36 7.77
CA LEU A 261 -19.90 1.02 7.94
C LEU A 261 -19.16 0.22 9.03
N PRO A 262 -19.75 -0.85 9.58
CA PRO A 262 -19.03 -1.88 10.35
C PRO A 262 -17.94 -2.56 9.51
N TYR A 263 -16.93 -3.14 10.17
CA TYR A 263 -15.81 -3.84 9.52
C TYR A 263 -16.28 -4.92 8.54
N GLU A 264 -17.21 -5.78 8.92
CA GLU A 264 -17.69 -6.88 8.07
C GLU A 264 -18.38 -6.37 6.80
N SER A 265 -19.15 -5.28 6.90
CA SER A 265 -19.85 -4.66 5.77
C SER A 265 -18.89 -3.93 4.83
N ALA A 266 -17.88 -3.24 5.37
CA ALA A 266 -16.83 -2.63 4.57
C ALA A 266 -15.96 -3.68 3.86
N HIS A 267 -15.61 -4.78 4.54
CA HIS A 267 -14.81 -5.88 4.00
C HIS A 267 -15.54 -6.60 2.85
N GLU A 268 -16.80 -7.00 3.06
CA GLU A 268 -17.60 -7.68 2.02
C GLU A 268 -17.83 -6.76 0.79
N ALA A 269 -18.07 -5.46 1.00
CA ALA A 269 -18.19 -4.49 -0.09
C ALA A 269 -16.90 -4.37 -0.93
N LEU A 270 -15.73 -4.46 -0.30
CA LEU A 270 -14.43 -4.46 -0.99
C LEU A 270 -14.18 -5.75 -1.79
N LEU A 271 -14.71 -6.91 -1.35
CA LEU A 271 -14.54 -8.20 -2.06
C LEU A 271 -15.25 -8.25 -3.43
N ALA A 272 -16.15 -7.30 -3.73
CA ALA A 272 -16.72 -7.14 -5.06
C ALA A 272 -15.71 -6.58 -6.10
N LEU A 273 -14.61 -5.98 -5.66
CA LEU A 273 -13.64 -5.30 -6.52
C LEU A 273 -12.66 -6.29 -7.16
N SER A 274 -12.33 -6.04 -8.43
CA SER A 274 -11.49 -6.94 -9.22
C SER A 274 -10.05 -6.96 -8.69
N GLY A 275 -9.62 -8.12 -8.19
CA GLY A 275 -8.28 -8.29 -7.59
C GLY A 275 -8.22 -8.07 -6.07
N VAL A 276 -9.33 -7.73 -5.43
CA VAL A 276 -9.42 -7.58 -3.98
C VAL A 276 -9.88 -8.90 -3.35
N GLY A 277 -8.92 -9.66 -2.81
CA GLY A 277 -9.20 -10.79 -1.91
C GLY A 277 -9.09 -10.38 -0.44
N PRO A 278 -9.39 -11.26 0.53
CA PRO A 278 -9.46 -10.92 1.96
C PRO A 278 -8.29 -10.09 2.49
N LYS A 279 -7.03 -10.50 2.24
CA LYS A 279 -5.84 -9.72 2.67
C LYS A 279 -5.79 -8.29 2.09
N VAL A 280 -6.27 -8.09 0.87
CA VAL A 280 -6.32 -6.76 0.24
C VAL A 280 -7.44 -5.94 0.87
N ALA A 281 -8.62 -6.52 1.10
CA ALA A 281 -9.73 -5.88 1.80
C ALA A 281 -9.32 -5.48 3.24
N ASP A 282 -8.71 -6.39 4.01
CA ASP A 282 -8.21 -6.14 5.36
C ASP A 282 -7.15 -5.02 5.41
N CYS A 283 -6.26 -4.92 4.43
CA CYS A 283 -5.32 -3.79 4.33
C CYS A 283 -6.04 -2.45 4.16
N ILE A 284 -7.08 -2.41 3.33
CA ILE A 284 -7.87 -1.21 3.05
C ILE A 284 -8.71 -0.82 4.27
N CYS A 285 -9.36 -1.81 4.90
CA CYS A 285 -10.05 -1.67 6.19
C CYS A 285 -9.16 -1.03 7.25
N LEU A 286 -7.97 -1.60 7.49
CA LEU A 286 -7.04 -1.12 8.52
C LEU A 286 -6.45 0.26 8.22
N MET A 287 -6.03 0.49 6.97
CA MET A 287 -5.12 1.61 6.63
C MET A 287 -5.81 2.76 5.86
N SER A 288 -7.12 2.71 5.68
CA SER A 288 -7.89 3.82 5.06
C SER A 288 -9.35 3.91 5.46
N LEU A 289 -10.00 2.83 5.93
CA LEU A 289 -11.44 2.83 6.27
C LEU A 289 -11.76 2.84 7.78
N ASP A 290 -10.79 3.18 8.62
CA ASP A 290 -10.98 3.34 10.07
C ASP A 290 -11.45 2.05 10.76
N LYS A 291 -10.83 0.90 10.43
CA LYS A 291 -11.09 -0.42 11.05
C LYS A 291 -9.83 -0.92 11.77
N SER A 292 -9.60 -0.41 12.98
CA SER A 292 -8.41 -0.69 13.79
C SER A 292 -8.24 -2.14 14.23
N GLU A 293 -9.31 -2.93 14.15
CA GLU A 293 -9.37 -4.36 14.47
C GLU A 293 -8.88 -5.28 13.33
N ALA A 294 -8.93 -4.80 12.08
CA ALA A 294 -8.68 -5.61 10.88
C ALA A 294 -7.25 -6.18 10.83
N ILE A 295 -7.12 -7.47 10.50
CA ILE A 295 -5.83 -8.20 10.45
C ILE A 295 -5.55 -8.68 9.02
N PRO A 296 -4.65 -8.04 8.26
CA PRO A 296 -4.34 -8.45 6.88
C PRO A 296 -3.46 -9.71 6.83
N VAL A 297 -4.04 -10.90 7.06
CA VAL A 297 -3.29 -12.15 7.20
C VAL A 297 -2.59 -12.58 5.90
N ASP A 298 -1.30 -12.29 5.79
CA ASP A 298 -0.42 -12.79 4.71
C ASP A 298 0.56 -13.86 5.20
N THR A 299 1.59 -14.15 4.38
CA THR A 299 2.63 -15.12 4.69
C THR A 299 3.51 -14.75 5.89
N HIS A 300 3.68 -13.46 6.21
CA HIS A 300 4.41 -13.02 7.40
C HIS A 300 3.51 -13.10 8.64
N VAL A 301 2.26 -12.62 8.55
CA VAL A 301 1.27 -12.76 9.64
C VAL A 301 1.10 -14.22 10.03
N TRP A 302 1.01 -15.10 9.03
CA TRP A 302 1.01 -16.55 9.21
C TRP A 302 2.26 -17.07 9.93
N GLN A 303 3.44 -16.66 9.47
CA GLN A 303 4.70 -17.08 10.08
C GLN A 303 4.80 -16.60 11.53
N ILE A 304 4.42 -15.36 11.85
CA ILE A 304 4.33 -14.84 13.22
C ILE A 304 3.37 -15.70 14.07
N ALA A 305 2.15 -15.96 13.59
CA ALA A 305 1.16 -16.77 14.32
C ALA A 305 1.67 -18.20 14.62
N ILE A 306 2.29 -18.87 13.64
CA ILE A 306 2.79 -20.25 13.80
C ILE A 306 4.11 -20.29 14.61
N ARG A 307 5.04 -19.37 14.36
CA ARG A 307 6.39 -19.32 14.97
C ARG A 307 6.34 -18.83 16.41
N ASP A 308 5.68 -17.71 16.66
CA ASP A 308 5.77 -16.99 17.93
C ASP A 308 4.63 -17.41 18.86
N TYR A 309 3.38 -17.33 18.38
CA TYR A 309 2.17 -17.66 19.15
C TYR A 309 1.80 -19.15 19.16
N LYS A 310 2.56 -19.98 18.44
CA LYS A 310 2.36 -21.43 18.32
C LYS A 310 0.93 -21.81 17.88
N PHE A 311 0.30 -20.98 17.04
CA PHE A 311 -1.09 -21.10 16.62
C PHE A 311 -1.45 -22.51 16.11
N ARG A 312 -2.71 -22.90 16.34
CA ARG A 312 -3.29 -24.19 15.96
C ARG A 312 -4.69 -24.01 15.38
N PHE A 313 -5.01 -24.76 14.35
CA PHE A 313 -6.36 -24.90 13.80
C PHE A 313 -6.77 -26.37 13.94
N GLU A 314 -7.94 -26.64 14.52
CA GLU A 314 -8.43 -28.01 14.81
C GLU A 314 -7.38 -28.87 15.54
N GLY A 315 -6.68 -28.27 16.52
CA GLY A 315 -5.62 -28.90 17.31
C GLY A 315 -4.29 -29.13 16.58
N LYS A 316 -4.19 -28.83 15.27
CA LYS A 316 -3.03 -29.12 14.42
C LYS A 316 -2.32 -27.85 13.97
N VAL A 317 -1.06 -27.97 13.54
CA VAL A 317 -0.42 -26.94 12.72
C VAL A 317 -1.07 -26.98 11.34
N PRO A 318 -1.80 -25.92 10.91
CA PRO A 318 -2.38 -25.89 9.57
C PRO A 318 -1.27 -25.81 8.52
N LYS A 319 -1.46 -26.51 7.39
CA LYS A 319 -0.45 -26.60 6.30
C LYS A 319 -0.68 -25.58 5.18
N THR A 320 -1.87 -24.99 5.10
CA THR A 320 -2.28 -24.08 4.03
C THR A 320 -3.19 -22.98 4.56
N MET A 321 -3.13 -21.80 3.95
CA MET A 321 -4.02 -20.68 4.24
C MET A 321 -5.39 -20.89 3.56
N SER A 322 -6.29 -21.65 4.20
CA SER A 322 -7.70 -21.68 3.79
C SER A 322 -8.46 -20.49 4.40
N SER A 323 -9.63 -20.14 3.86
CA SER A 323 -10.50 -19.08 4.42
C SER A 323 -10.86 -19.32 5.90
N GLY A 324 -11.04 -20.58 6.31
CA GLY A 324 -11.28 -20.93 7.71
C GLY A 324 -10.09 -20.64 8.61
N VAL A 325 -8.86 -20.96 8.16
CA VAL A 325 -7.64 -20.67 8.93
C VAL A 325 -7.33 -19.18 8.93
N TYR A 326 -7.54 -18.48 7.82
CA TYR A 326 -7.42 -17.02 7.70
C TYR A 326 -8.25 -16.31 8.79
N LYS A 327 -9.55 -16.63 8.86
CA LYS A 327 -10.47 -16.07 9.86
C LYS A 327 -10.06 -16.42 11.29
N ALA A 328 -9.55 -17.63 11.52
CA ALA A 328 -9.08 -18.06 12.84
C ALA A 328 -7.75 -17.37 13.28
N VAL A 329 -6.83 -17.09 12.36
CA VAL A 329 -5.61 -16.31 12.65
C VAL A 329 -5.94 -14.84 12.93
N SER A 330 -6.84 -14.24 12.12
CA SER A 330 -7.34 -12.89 12.37
C SER A 330 -8.01 -12.80 13.75
N LYS A 331 -8.99 -13.68 14.04
CA LYS A 331 -9.66 -13.75 15.34
C LYS A 331 -8.68 -13.94 16.51
N HIS A 332 -7.63 -14.76 16.36
CA HIS A 332 -6.65 -14.96 17.43
C HIS A 332 -5.95 -13.64 17.85
N PHE A 333 -5.63 -12.76 16.91
CA PHE A 333 -5.04 -11.46 17.22
C PHE A 333 -6.06 -10.43 17.71
N VAL A 334 -7.30 -10.47 17.21
CA VAL A 334 -8.42 -9.66 17.74
C VAL A 334 -8.71 -10.02 19.21
N ASP A 335 -8.80 -11.32 19.52
CA ASP A 335 -9.05 -11.81 20.89
C ASP A 335 -7.89 -11.47 21.86
N LEU A 336 -6.67 -11.30 21.36
CA LEU A 336 -5.48 -10.98 22.16
C LEU A 336 -5.32 -9.48 22.43
N PHE A 337 -5.50 -8.64 21.41
CA PHE A 337 -5.18 -7.20 21.46
C PHE A 337 -6.40 -6.26 21.46
N GLY A 338 -7.61 -6.79 21.19
CA GLY A 338 -8.87 -6.06 21.19
C GLY A 338 -9.04 -5.10 19.99
N GLU A 339 -9.83 -4.05 20.21
CA GLU A 339 -10.24 -3.00 19.25
C GLU A 339 -9.14 -2.46 18.30
N TYR A 340 -7.89 -2.41 18.74
CA TYR A 340 -6.75 -1.92 17.95
C TYR A 340 -5.77 -3.05 17.56
N SER A 341 -6.27 -4.28 17.38
CA SER A 341 -5.46 -5.46 17.07
C SER A 341 -4.66 -5.36 15.75
N GLY A 342 -5.17 -4.65 14.74
CA GLY A 342 -4.45 -4.37 13.50
C GLY A 342 -3.27 -3.42 13.68
N TRP A 343 -3.34 -2.52 14.67
CA TRP A 343 -2.23 -1.66 15.07
C TRP A 343 -1.16 -2.48 15.81
N ALA A 344 -1.56 -3.24 16.83
CA ALA A 344 -0.67 -4.14 17.59
C ALA A 344 0.08 -5.10 16.65
N HIS A 345 -0.67 -5.73 15.73
CA HIS A 345 -0.10 -6.65 14.76
C HIS A 345 0.89 -5.95 13.81
N SER A 346 0.64 -4.70 13.40
CA SER A 346 1.56 -3.95 12.54
C SER A 346 2.92 -3.69 13.19
N VAL A 347 3.01 -3.59 14.53
CA VAL A 347 4.30 -3.55 15.26
C VAL A 347 5.06 -4.88 15.11
N LEU A 348 4.36 -6.01 15.23
CA LEU A 348 4.94 -7.36 15.06
C LEU A 348 5.42 -7.59 13.62
N PHE A 349 4.63 -7.15 12.63
CA PHE A 349 4.97 -7.21 11.22
C PHE A 349 6.20 -6.34 10.88
N ALA A 350 6.25 -5.10 11.37
CA ALA A 350 7.42 -4.22 11.22
C ALA A 350 8.69 -4.83 11.84
N ALA A 351 8.55 -5.56 12.95
CA ALA A 351 9.65 -6.28 13.59
C ALA A 351 10.14 -7.50 12.78
N ASP A 352 9.23 -8.24 12.14
CA ASP A 352 9.57 -9.36 11.27
C ASP A 352 10.32 -8.91 10.01
N LEU A 353 9.86 -7.82 9.37
CA LEU A 353 10.51 -7.26 8.17
C LEU A 353 11.98 -6.90 8.40
N ARG A 354 12.35 -6.25 9.52
CA ARG A 354 13.75 -5.86 9.77
C ARG A 354 14.69 -7.06 9.96
N VAL A 355 14.19 -8.15 10.56
CA VAL A 355 14.96 -9.41 10.67
C VAL A 355 15.26 -9.98 9.27
N ILE A 356 14.30 -9.89 8.35
CA ILE A 356 14.46 -10.34 6.96
C ILE A 356 15.37 -9.39 6.15
N GLU A 357 15.39 -8.09 6.44
CA GLU A 357 16.36 -7.14 5.87
C GLU A 357 17.80 -7.33 6.40
N GLY A 358 18.06 -8.33 7.26
CA GLY A 358 19.38 -8.57 7.85
C GLY A 358 19.83 -7.51 8.86
N ARG A 359 18.91 -6.66 9.32
CA ARG A 359 19.18 -5.62 10.33
C ARG A 359 18.93 -6.21 11.71
N THR A 360 20.00 -6.66 12.36
CA THR A 360 19.92 -7.12 13.75
C THR A 360 19.36 -6.01 14.64
N VAL A 361 18.45 -6.40 15.53
CA VAL A 361 18.04 -5.57 16.66
C VAL A 361 19.25 -5.44 17.60
N PRO A 362 19.67 -4.23 18.02
CA PRO A 362 20.71 -4.10 19.02
C PRO A 362 20.25 -4.75 20.33
N GLU A 363 21.00 -5.73 20.84
CA GLU A 363 20.68 -6.32 22.14
C GLU A 363 20.91 -5.27 23.24
N SER A 364 19.81 -4.81 23.85
CA SER A 364 19.84 -3.89 24.98
C SER A 364 20.68 -4.49 26.11
N SER A 365 21.79 -3.83 26.47
CA SER A 365 22.83 -4.39 27.32
C SER A 365 22.35 -4.67 28.75
N SER A 366 21.89 -5.90 28.99
CA SER A 366 21.65 -6.41 30.35
C SER A 366 22.98 -6.91 30.93
N THR A 367 23.62 -6.09 31.75
CA THR A 367 24.88 -6.45 32.43
C THR A 367 24.65 -7.55 33.47
N ILE A 368 24.75 -8.81 33.04
CA ILE A 368 24.80 -9.97 33.93
C ILE A 368 26.27 -10.38 34.08
N VAL A 369 26.83 -10.16 35.26
CA VAL A 369 28.17 -10.65 35.61
C VAL A 369 28.07 -12.13 35.97
N SER A 370 28.32 -13.00 34.99
CA SER A 370 28.43 -14.46 35.20
C SER A 370 29.88 -14.90 35.00
N VAL A 371 30.54 -15.25 36.11
CA VAL A 371 31.88 -15.85 36.10
C VAL A 371 31.81 -17.25 35.46
N VAL A 372 32.64 -17.50 34.45
CA VAL A 372 32.79 -18.82 33.81
C VAL A 372 34.26 -19.21 33.86
N LYS A 373 34.54 -20.47 34.22
CA LYS A 373 35.90 -21.03 34.20
C LYS A 373 36.31 -21.38 32.77
N GLU A 374 37.61 -21.32 32.51
CA GLU A 374 38.23 -21.74 31.26
C GLU A 374 38.09 -23.25 31.03
N GLU A 375 37.88 -23.66 29.77
CA GLU A 375 38.44 -24.90 29.23
C GLU A 375 38.61 -24.76 27.70
N ASN A 376 39.58 -25.48 27.12
CA ASN A 376 40.21 -25.11 25.85
C ASN A 376 39.50 -25.64 24.60
N VAL A 377 39.53 -24.84 23.51
CA VAL A 377 39.53 -25.30 22.11
C VAL A 377 40.53 -24.45 21.31
N GLU A 378 41.33 -25.09 20.45
CA GLU A 378 42.47 -24.46 19.78
C GLU A 378 42.10 -23.55 18.58
N LEU A 379 42.97 -22.58 18.30
CA LEU A 379 42.91 -21.66 17.16
C LEU A 379 43.83 -22.13 16.02
N LEU A 380 43.34 -22.08 14.78
CA LEU A 380 44.17 -22.10 13.58
C LEU A 380 43.85 -20.89 12.69
N VAL A 381 44.91 -20.22 12.22
CA VAL A 381 44.86 -18.88 11.61
C VAL A 381 45.10 -19.00 10.08
N PRO A 382 44.34 -18.27 9.24
CA PRO A 382 44.59 -18.25 7.79
C PRO A 382 45.73 -17.28 7.42
N ILE A 383 46.55 -17.66 6.43
CA ILE A 383 47.61 -16.81 5.86
C ILE A 383 47.45 -16.76 4.33
N LYS A 384 47.72 -15.59 3.75
CA LYS A 384 47.74 -15.31 2.29
C LYS A 384 49.17 -15.26 1.74
N SER A 385 49.32 -15.42 0.43
CA SER A 385 50.49 -14.91 -0.33
C SER A 385 50.18 -14.84 -1.84
N GLU A 386 50.59 -13.75 -2.49
CA GLU A 386 50.32 -13.40 -3.90
C GLU A 386 51.62 -12.76 -4.51
N ASP A 387 52.22 -13.04 -5.68
CA ASP A 387 51.93 -13.91 -6.85
C ASP A 387 53.01 -15.03 -7.11
N VAL A 388 53.98 -15.09 -8.05
CA VAL A 388 54.57 -14.21 -9.12
C VAL A 388 55.14 -15.06 -10.30
N ASN A 389 55.27 -14.45 -11.50
CA ASN A 389 55.93 -14.84 -12.79
C ASN A 389 57.26 -15.68 -12.76
N ALA A 390 57.73 -16.35 -13.83
CA ALA A 390 57.55 -16.09 -15.29
C ALA A 390 57.75 -17.28 -16.27
N ASP A 391 57.12 -17.14 -17.45
CA ASP A 391 57.51 -17.52 -18.85
C ASP A 391 58.13 -18.89 -19.24
N SER A 392 57.47 -19.60 -20.17
CA SER A 392 57.97 -19.87 -21.55
C SER A 392 57.21 -20.97 -22.33
N GLY A 393 57.15 -20.86 -23.67
CA GLY A 393 57.13 -22.03 -24.57
C GLY A 393 55.83 -22.49 -25.27
N THR A 394 55.58 -21.98 -26.48
CA THR A 394 55.00 -22.69 -27.67
C THR A 394 53.60 -23.35 -27.68
N LYS A 395 52.82 -22.98 -28.72
CA LYS A 395 51.74 -23.76 -29.38
C LYS A 395 52.29 -24.34 -30.72
N PRO A 396 51.54 -25.09 -31.57
CA PRO A 396 50.18 -25.67 -31.46
C PRO A 396 50.09 -27.19 -31.80
N ALA A 397 48.92 -27.83 -31.63
CA ALA A 397 48.22 -28.59 -32.69
C ALA A 397 46.96 -29.38 -32.23
N GLY A 398 45.94 -29.36 -33.09
CA GLY A 398 44.82 -30.29 -33.28
C GLY A 398 44.39 -31.32 -32.21
N ARG A 399 43.13 -31.20 -31.76
CA ARG A 399 42.29 -32.35 -31.37
C ARG A 399 40.91 -32.28 -32.05
N ARG A 400 40.36 -33.46 -32.37
CA ARG A 400 39.17 -33.64 -33.21
C ARG A 400 37.86 -33.34 -32.47
N SER A 401 36.85 -33.01 -33.26
CA SER A 401 35.44 -32.91 -32.87
C SER A 401 34.94 -34.18 -32.15
N ARG A 402 34.00 -33.98 -31.21
CA ARG A 402 33.18 -35.06 -30.66
C ARG A 402 31.71 -34.62 -30.62
N GLU A 403 31.01 -34.99 -31.68
CA GLU A 403 29.56 -34.81 -31.83
C GLU A 403 28.83 -35.68 -30.79
N GLN A 404 27.86 -35.10 -30.06
CA GLN A 404 27.03 -35.85 -29.11
C GLN A 404 25.55 -35.58 -29.39
N LYS A 405 24.89 -36.58 -29.97
CA LYS A 405 23.53 -36.46 -30.52
C LYS A 405 22.48 -36.29 -29.42
N ARG A 406 21.59 -35.31 -29.60
CA ARG A 406 20.34 -35.19 -28.83
C ARG A 406 19.49 -36.46 -29.04
N ARG A 407 18.86 -36.97 -27.99
CA ARG A 407 17.77 -37.96 -28.10
C ARG A 407 16.47 -37.24 -28.49
N PRO A 408 15.59 -37.87 -29.30
CA PRO A 408 14.38 -37.23 -29.80
C PRO A 408 13.27 -37.16 -28.75
N ALA A 409 12.30 -36.26 -28.97
CA ALA A 409 11.02 -36.28 -28.29
C ALA A 409 10.19 -37.51 -28.71
N ASN A 410 9.28 -37.95 -27.84
CA ASN A 410 8.36 -39.04 -28.14
C ASN A 410 6.92 -38.50 -28.17
N GLU A 411 6.30 -38.50 -29.34
CA GLU A 411 4.95 -37.99 -29.58
C GLU A 411 4.08 -39.12 -30.14
N LYS A 412 2.95 -39.41 -29.48
CA LYS A 412 1.70 -39.95 -30.05
C LYS A 412 0.68 -40.26 -28.96
N ASN A 413 -0.42 -39.51 -28.94
CA ASN A 413 -1.68 -40.04 -29.46
C ASN A 413 -2.70 -38.91 -29.61
N LEU A 414 -3.09 -38.65 -30.86
CA LEU A 414 -4.19 -37.77 -31.22
C LEU A 414 -5.19 -38.59 -32.03
N ILE A 415 -6.44 -38.65 -31.58
CA ILE A 415 -7.56 -39.24 -32.32
C ILE A 415 -8.50 -38.10 -32.70
N LYS A 416 -8.99 -38.12 -33.95
CA LYS A 416 -9.92 -37.16 -34.54
C LYS A 416 -10.64 -37.85 -35.72
N VAL A 417 -11.57 -37.14 -36.38
CA VAL A 417 -12.35 -37.59 -37.57
C VAL A 417 -13.55 -38.49 -37.16
N GLN A 418 -14.82 -38.23 -37.53
CA GLN A 418 -15.40 -37.18 -38.40
C GLN A 418 -16.85 -36.74 -38.04
N THR A 419 -17.24 -35.66 -38.73
CA THR A 419 -18.53 -34.94 -38.89
C THR A 419 -19.87 -35.70 -38.86
N GLY A 420 -20.93 -34.98 -38.44
CA GLY A 420 -22.32 -35.22 -38.85
C GLY A 420 -23.29 -34.14 -38.32
N ASP A 421 -24.06 -33.49 -39.21
CA ASP A 421 -25.12 -32.50 -38.93
C ASP A 421 -26.22 -32.71 -39.99
N PRO A 422 -27.52 -32.78 -39.63
CA PRO A 422 -28.42 -31.68 -40.06
C PRO A 422 -29.69 -31.41 -39.20
N THR A 423 -30.10 -30.14 -39.13
CA THR A 423 -31.51 -29.66 -39.01
C THR A 423 -32.30 -29.86 -40.33
N PRO A 424 -33.67 -29.85 -40.42
CA PRO A 424 -34.58 -28.91 -39.72
C PRO A 424 -36.06 -29.35 -39.42
N GLN A 425 -36.89 -28.37 -39.01
CA GLN A 425 -38.37 -28.30 -38.96
C GLN A 425 -39.11 -28.70 -37.65
N GLY A 426 -40.17 -27.92 -37.34
CA GLY A 426 -41.23 -28.17 -36.33
C GLY A 426 -42.60 -28.28 -37.03
N PRO A 427 -43.75 -27.72 -36.53
CA PRO A 427 -43.98 -26.91 -35.32
C PRO A 427 -45.30 -27.27 -34.55
N ILE A 428 -45.89 -26.31 -33.79
CA ILE A 428 -47.34 -26.15 -33.43
C ILE A 428 -47.91 -26.73 -32.08
N ASP A 429 -48.33 -25.79 -31.23
CA ASP A 429 -49.52 -25.65 -30.33
C ASP A 429 -49.95 -26.55 -29.14
N THR A 430 -50.14 -25.83 -28.01
CA THR A 430 -51.34 -25.74 -27.13
C THR A 430 -51.65 -26.71 -25.97
N THR A 431 -52.46 -26.14 -25.06
CA THR A 431 -53.38 -26.68 -24.05
C THR A 431 -52.93 -26.83 -22.59
N GLU A 432 -53.74 -26.16 -21.75
CA GLU A 432 -53.92 -26.30 -20.30
C GLU A 432 -54.69 -27.62 -20.01
N GLU A 433 -55.15 -28.03 -18.81
CA GLU A 433 -55.39 -27.35 -17.53
C GLU A 433 -55.54 -28.40 -16.39
N ASN A 434 -55.65 -27.94 -15.13
CA ASN A 434 -56.20 -28.62 -13.93
C ASN A 434 -55.43 -29.79 -13.26
N GLY A 435 -55.43 -29.95 -11.93
CA GLY A 435 -55.81 -29.00 -10.85
C GLY A 435 -56.68 -29.57 -9.71
N PHE A 436 -56.36 -29.23 -8.44
CA PHE A 436 -57.23 -29.39 -7.26
C PHE A 436 -56.81 -28.38 -6.16
N ARG A 437 -57.55 -27.30 -5.88
CA ARG A 437 -58.72 -27.15 -4.95
C ARG A 437 -58.37 -27.31 -3.45
N ARG A 438 -58.85 -26.49 -2.50
CA ARG A 438 -60.09 -25.66 -2.37
C ARG A 438 -59.83 -24.31 -1.62
N SER A 439 -60.81 -23.41 -1.36
CA SER A 439 -61.52 -22.48 -2.29
C SER A 439 -62.72 -21.74 -1.61
N LYS A 440 -62.58 -20.46 -1.19
CA LYS A 440 -63.68 -19.52 -0.81
C LYS A 440 -63.35 -18.10 -1.32
N ARG A 441 -64.10 -17.45 -2.24
CA ARG A 441 -65.45 -16.79 -2.15
C ARG A 441 -65.45 -15.52 -1.27
N LEU A 442 -65.99 -14.34 -1.63
CA LEU A 442 -66.90 -13.86 -2.74
C LEU A 442 -66.33 -12.59 -3.44
N ARG A 443 -66.58 -12.24 -4.72
CA ARG A 443 -67.73 -11.48 -5.35
C ARG A 443 -68.00 -10.11 -4.69
N THR A 444 -68.15 -8.96 -5.39
CA THR A 444 -68.73 -8.57 -6.73
C THR A 444 -67.80 -7.58 -7.51
N LYS A 445 -67.84 -7.38 -8.86
CA LYS A 445 -68.80 -6.62 -9.75
C LYS A 445 -69.12 -5.19 -9.26
N THR A 446 -69.16 -4.11 -10.06
CA THR A 446 -69.45 -3.89 -11.53
C THR A 446 -68.77 -2.58 -12.03
N GLU A 447 -68.12 -2.53 -13.21
CA GLU A 447 -68.57 -2.05 -14.56
C GLU A 447 -68.63 -0.53 -14.83
N GLY A 448 -68.12 -0.12 -16.01
CA GLY A 448 -68.35 1.17 -16.69
C GLY A 448 -67.35 2.30 -16.39
N VAL A 449 -66.84 3.08 -17.36
CA VAL A 449 -66.91 2.99 -18.85
C VAL A 449 -65.54 3.43 -19.40
#